data_AF-A0A7C1T2L9-F1
#
_entry.id   AF-A0A7C1T2L9-F1
#
_cell.length_a   1.000
_cell.length_b   1.000
_cell.length_c   1.000
_cell.angle_alpha   90.00
_cell.angle_beta   90.00
_cell.angle_gamma   90.00
#
_symmetry.space_group_name_H-M   'P 1'
#
loop_
_entity.id
_entity.type
_entity.pdbx_description
1 polymer ?
#
loop_
_entity_poly.entity_id
_entity_poly.type
_entity_poly.pdbx_seq_one_letter_code
_entity_poly.pdbx_strand_id
1 'polypeptide(L)'
;GKSIVIDADAIGMVGRDRGIIKNVQAVFTPHAGEFFQLTGEKLPEEIEKREKIIKEWAKKLNSTIVLKGAEDIISDGKKLKRNKVHHHSMTVGGTGDVLSGIIGALLSKGISPFFAGCIGTFINGSAGLRAFEKYSYGALATDLIEEIPYVLKKYL
;
A
#
# COMPACT_ATOMS: atom_id res chain seq x y z
N GLY A 1 9.11 -1.05 -18.42
CA GLY A 1 7.83 -0.44 -18.80
C GLY A 1 7.46 0.61 -17.77
N LYS A 2 6.50 1.50 -18.06
CA LYS A 2 6.04 2.48 -17.08
C LYS A 2 5.24 1.76 -15.97
N SER A 3 5.53 2.06 -14.71
CA SER A 3 4.78 1.55 -13.56
C SER A 3 3.83 2.62 -13.05
N ILE A 4 2.67 2.21 -12.53
CA ILE A 4 1.64 3.12 -12.01
C ILE A 4 1.22 2.70 -10.61
N VAL A 5 0.80 3.68 -9.80
CA VAL A 5 0.10 3.44 -8.55
C VAL A 5 -1.39 3.68 -8.80
N ILE A 6 -2.25 2.79 -8.32
CA ILE A 6 -3.70 2.88 -8.43
C ILE A 6 -4.29 2.81 -7.02
N ASP A 7 -4.88 3.92 -6.59
CA ASP A 7 -5.41 4.11 -5.24
C ASP A 7 -6.85 4.63 -5.28
N ALA A 8 -7.55 4.52 -4.16
CA ALA A 8 -8.89 5.06 -3.95
C ALA A 8 -9.88 4.64 -5.06
N ASP A 9 -10.73 5.56 -5.52
CA ASP A 9 -11.80 5.30 -6.49
C ASP A 9 -11.30 4.70 -7.82
N ALA A 10 -10.03 4.93 -8.18
CA ALA A 10 -9.43 4.34 -9.37
C ALA A 10 -9.37 2.81 -9.28
N ILE A 11 -9.25 2.25 -8.08
CA ILE A 11 -9.27 0.79 -7.84
C ILE A 11 -10.62 0.21 -8.27
N GLY A 12 -11.72 0.86 -7.89
CA GLY A 12 -13.07 0.43 -8.26
C GLY A 12 -13.31 0.49 -9.78
N MET A 13 -12.72 1.47 -10.47
CA MET A 13 -12.80 1.54 -11.94
C MET A 13 -12.12 0.34 -12.61
N VAL A 14 -10.95 -0.06 -12.12
CA VAL A 14 -10.25 -1.27 -12.60
C VAL A 14 -11.02 -2.55 -12.27
N GLY A 15 -11.73 -2.58 -11.14
CA GLY A 15 -12.64 -3.67 -10.79
C GLY A 15 -13.75 -3.88 -11.83
N ARG A 16 -14.27 -2.80 -12.41
CA ARG A 16 -15.31 -2.84 -13.46
C ARG A 16 -14.76 -3.18 -14.84
N ASP A 17 -13.58 -2.66 -15.17
CA ASP A 17 -12.88 -2.98 -16.42
C ASP A 17 -11.38 -3.18 -16.19
N ARG A 18 -10.97 -4.46 -16.17
CA ARG A 18 -9.56 -4.86 -16.01
C ARG A 18 -8.73 -4.61 -17.26
N GLY A 19 -9.36 -4.32 -18.41
CA GLY A 19 -8.67 -3.97 -19.66
C GLY A 19 -7.80 -2.72 -19.53
N ILE A 20 -8.17 -1.81 -18.63
CA ILE A 20 -7.47 -0.54 -18.34
C ILE A 20 -5.99 -0.78 -17.95
N ILE A 21 -5.67 -1.90 -17.30
CA ILE A 21 -4.33 -2.19 -16.79
C ILE A 21 -3.56 -3.25 -17.59
N LYS A 22 -4.11 -3.77 -18.70
CA LYS A 22 -3.63 -4.98 -19.39
C LYS A 22 -2.14 -4.97 -19.75
N ASN A 23 -1.54 -3.79 -19.98
CA ASN A 23 -0.14 -3.64 -20.40
C ASN A 23 0.70 -2.79 -19.42
N VAL A 24 0.23 -2.60 -18.19
CA VAL A 24 0.91 -1.73 -17.21
C VAL A 24 1.25 -2.53 -15.96
N GLN A 25 2.45 -2.31 -15.43
CA GLN A 25 2.80 -2.83 -14.11
C GLN A 25 2.20 -1.90 -13.04
N ALA A 26 1.15 -2.37 -12.37
CA ALA A 26 0.46 -1.58 -11.35
C ALA A 26 0.87 -1.99 -9.93
N VAL A 27 0.84 -1.00 -9.03
CA VAL A 27 0.77 -1.18 -7.58
C VAL A 27 -0.61 -0.70 -7.13
N PHE A 28 -1.44 -1.60 -6.64
CA PHE A 28 -2.73 -1.27 -6.02
C PHE A 28 -2.52 -1.06 -4.53
N THR A 29 -3.19 -0.07 -3.95
CA THR A 29 -3.12 0.23 -2.51
C THR A 29 -4.49 0.09 -1.80
N PRO A 30 -5.26 -1.00 -1.99
CA PRO A 30 -6.61 -1.09 -1.47
C PRO A 30 -6.62 -1.23 0.05
N HIS A 31 -7.62 -0.67 0.73
CA HIS A 31 -8.13 -1.25 1.98
C HIS A 31 -9.12 -2.40 1.66
N ALA A 32 -9.62 -3.11 2.68
CA ALA A 32 -10.48 -4.29 2.46
C ALA A 32 -11.74 -4.03 1.60
N GLY A 33 -12.32 -2.82 1.68
CA GLY A 33 -13.48 -2.41 0.89
C GLY A 33 -13.14 -2.20 -0.58
N GLU A 34 -12.06 -1.46 -0.87
CA GLU A 34 -11.52 -1.29 -2.22
C GLU A 34 -11.07 -2.63 -2.83
N PHE A 35 -10.52 -3.53 -2.02
CA PHE A 35 -10.18 -4.88 -2.47
C PHE A 35 -11.42 -5.65 -2.95
N PHE A 36 -12.53 -5.56 -2.19
CA PHE A 36 -13.80 -6.13 -2.63
C PHE A 36 -14.30 -5.49 -3.93
N GLN A 37 -14.17 -4.17 -4.10
CA GLN A 37 -14.53 -3.51 -5.36
C GLN A 37 -13.67 -3.96 -6.55
N LEU A 38 -12.37 -4.22 -6.32
CA LEU A 38 -11.44 -4.69 -7.35
C LEU A 38 -11.70 -6.15 -7.78
N THR A 39 -12.06 -6.99 -6.81
CA THR A 39 -12.01 -8.45 -6.97
C THR A 39 -13.37 -9.15 -6.93
N GLY A 40 -14.35 -8.55 -6.26
CA GLY A 40 -15.61 -9.18 -5.86
C GLY A 40 -15.48 -10.14 -4.67
N GLU A 41 -14.30 -10.25 -4.05
CA GLU A 41 -14.02 -11.22 -2.99
C GLU A 41 -13.90 -10.55 -1.63
N LYS A 42 -14.63 -11.08 -0.64
CA LYS A 42 -14.54 -10.62 0.76
C LYS A 42 -13.34 -11.28 1.43
N LEU A 43 -12.56 -10.49 2.15
CA LEU A 43 -11.39 -10.99 2.86
C LEU A 43 -11.81 -11.60 4.22
N PRO A 44 -11.35 -12.82 4.55
CA PRO A 44 -11.57 -13.42 5.86
C PRO A 44 -10.76 -12.70 6.93
N GLU A 45 -11.11 -12.89 8.20
CA GLU A 45 -10.35 -12.35 9.34
C GLU A 45 -9.02 -13.07 9.55
N GLU A 46 -8.98 -14.38 9.30
CA GLU A 46 -7.78 -15.21 9.42
C GLU A 46 -6.69 -14.75 8.44
N ILE A 47 -5.53 -14.39 9.00
CA ILE A 47 -4.46 -13.71 8.25
C ILE A 47 -3.85 -14.61 7.18
N GLU A 48 -3.67 -15.90 7.45
CA GLU A 48 -3.10 -16.86 6.50
C GLU A 48 -4.00 -17.05 5.27
N LYS A 49 -5.33 -17.10 5.48
CA LYS A 49 -6.30 -17.16 4.37
C LYS A 49 -6.32 -15.87 3.58
N ARG A 50 -6.25 -14.72 4.27
CA ARG A 50 -6.19 -13.40 3.64
C ARG A 50 -4.94 -13.24 2.78
N GLU A 51 -3.78 -13.67 3.27
CA GLU A 51 -2.51 -13.71 2.53
C GLU A 51 -2.62 -14.54 1.25
N LYS A 52 -3.22 -15.74 1.34
CA LYS A 52 -3.44 -16.62 0.19
C LYS A 52 -4.29 -15.94 -0.89
N ILE A 53 -5.42 -15.33 -0.51
CA ILE A 53 -6.32 -14.64 -1.43
C ILE A 53 -5.60 -13.48 -2.14
N ILE A 54 -4.87 -12.64 -1.38
CA ILE A 54 -4.15 -11.50 -1.94
C ILE A 54 -3.07 -11.96 -2.91
N LYS A 55 -2.31 -13.01 -2.57
CA LYS A 55 -1.29 -13.57 -3.45
C LYS A 55 -1.90 -14.11 -4.75
N GLU A 56 -3.03 -14.80 -4.67
CA GLU A 56 -3.74 -15.29 -5.85
C GLU A 56 -4.23 -14.14 -6.74
N TRP A 57 -4.80 -13.08 -6.16
CA TRP A 57 -5.25 -11.92 -6.92
C TRP A 57 -4.12 -11.11 -7.53
N ALA A 58 -3.03 -10.89 -6.80
CA ALA A 58 -1.84 -10.24 -7.33
C ALA A 58 -1.28 -11.00 -8.55
N LYS A 59 -1.28 -12.34 -8.49
CA LYS A 59 -0.91 -13.19 -9.63
C LYS A 59 -1.90 -13.05 -10.80
N LYS A 60 -3.21 -13.10 -10.53
CA LYS A 60 -4.27 -12.97 -11.56
C LYS A 60 -4.22 -11.62 -12.28
N LEU A 61 -3.94 -10.54 -11.54
CA LEU A 61 -3.82 -9.17 -12.07
C LEU A 61 -2.44 -8.87 -12.64
N ASN A 62 -1.47 -9.78 -12.51
CA ASN A 62 -0.06 -9.54 -12.85
C ASN A 62 0.47 -8.21 -12.29
N SER A 63 0.10 -7.92 -11.04
CA SER A 63 0.30 -6.62 -10.40
C SER A 63 0.67 -6.78 -8.93
N THR A 64 1.23 -5.74 -8.33
CA THR A 64 1.47 -5.70 -6.88
C THR A 64 0.22 -5.19 -6.17
N ILE A 65 -0.16 -5.84 -5.07
CA ILE A 65 -1.22 -5.40 -4.16
C ILE A 65 -0.57 -5.09 -2.82
N VAL A 66 -0.79 -3.87 -2.33
CA VAL A 66 -0.50 -3.41 -0.97
C VAL A 66 -1.84 -3.28 -0.25
N LEU A 67 -2.30 -4.36 0.37
CA LEU A 67 -3.53 -4.34 1.14
C LEU A 67 -3.29 -3.61 2.47
N LYS A 68 -3.91 -2.44 2.63
CA LYS A 68 -3.89 -1.61 3.83
C LYS A 68 -4.76 -2.23 4.93
N GLY A 69 -4.25 -2.29 6.16
CA GLY A 69 -4.99 -2.82 7.31
C GLY A 69 -4.30 -2.61 8.65
N ALA A 70 -4.74 -3.31 9.70
CA ALA A 70 -4.02 -3.35 10.98
C ALA A 70 -2.62 -3.97 10.82
N GLU A 71 -2.49 -4.87 9.85
CA GLU A 71 -1.23 -5.34 9.33
C GLU A 71 -1.33 -5.34 7.81
N ASP A 72 -0.41 -4.63 7.16
CA ASP A 72 -0.44 -4.55 5.71
C ASP A 72 0.12 -5.82 5.09
N ILE A 73 -0.46 -6.23 3.97
CA ILE A 73 -0.01 -7.39 3.20
C ILE A 73 0.37 -6.92 1.80
N ILE A 74 1.61 -7.18 1.40
CA ILE A 74 2.16 -6.81 0.11
C ILE A 74 2.47 -8.08 -0.69
N SER A 75 1.92 -8.20 -1.90
CA SER A 75 2.21 -9.33 -2.79
C SER A 75 2.22 -8.94 -4.26
N ASP A 76 3.13 -9.54 -5.04
CA ASP A 76 3.13 -9.52 -6.51
C ASP A 76 2.66 -10.87 -7.12
N GLY A 77 2.08 -11.73 -6.29
CA GLY A 77 1.65 -13.08 -6.65
C GLY A 77 2.74 -14.14 -6.62
N LYS A 78 4.01 -13.74 -6.53
CA LYS A 78 5.16 -14.66 -6.34
C LYS A 78 5.66 -14.56 -4.90
N LYS A 79 5.92 -13.33 -4.46
CA LYS A 79 6.39 -12.95 -3.14
C LYS A 79 5.23 -12.43 -2.30
N LEU A 80 5.38 -12.53 -0.99
CA LEU A 80 4.46 -11.97 -0.01
C LEU A 80 5.28 -11.41 1.16
N LYS A 81 4.89 -10.24 1.65
CA LYS A 81 5.45 -9.62 2.86
C LYS A 81 4.33 -9.03 3.70
N ARG A 82 4.54 -9.05 5.01
CA ARG A 82 3.70 -8.37 5.98
C ARG A 82 4.43 -7.17 6.54
N ASN A 83 3.69 -6.13 6.88
CA ASN A 83 4.22 -4.96 7.57
C ASN A 83 3.38 -4.65 8.82
N LYS A 84 4.03 -4.75 9.99
CA LYS A 84 3.43 -4.49 11.32
C LYS A 84 3.81 -3.12 11.90
N VAL A 85 4.43 -2.26 11.11
CA VAL A 85 4.93 -0.95 11.59
C VAL A 85 3.77 0.05 11.77
N HIS A 86 2.62 -0.19 11.13
CA HIS A 86 1.43 0.64 11.29
C HIS A 86 0.55 0.19 12.45
N HIS A 87 -0.10 1.15 13.12
CA HIS A 87 -1.15 0.93 14.09
C HIS A 87 -2.39 1.75 13.70
N HIS A 88 -3.60 1.24 13.97
CA HIS A 88 -4.84 1.90 13.55
C HIS A 88 -5.01 3.32 14.13
N SER A 89 -4.40 3.59 15.30
CA SER A 89 -4.42 4.90 15.94
C SER A 89 -3.61 5.95 15.20
N MET A 90 -2.74 5.53 14.27
CA MET A 90 -1.91 6.39 13.42
C MET A 90 -2.63 6.79 12.12
N THR A 91 -3.78 6.18 11.83
CA THR A 91 -4.51 6.44 10.58
C THR A 91 -5.36 7.69 10.71
N VAL A 92 -4.98 8.73 9.97
CA VAL A 92 -5.79 9.92 9.72
C VAL A 92 -6.11 10.05 8.24
N GLY A 93 -7.12 10.85 7.89
CA GLY A 93 -7.42 11.17 6.49
C GLY A 93 -6.16 11.69 5.78
N GLY A 94 -5.85 11.12 4.61
CA GLY A 94 -4.68 11.50 3.80
C GLY A 94 -3.44 10.62 3.95
N THR A 95 -3.33 9.73 4.95
CA THR A 95 -2.16 8.83 5.06
C THR A 95 -2.04 7.82 3.92
N GLY A 96 -3.18 7.47 3.28
CA GLY A 96 -3.21 6.69 2.05
C GLY A 96 -2.61 7.45 0.85
N ASP A 97 -2.91 8.73 0.72
CA ASP A 97 -2.36 9.59 -0.33
C ASP A 97 -0.85 9.72 -0.19
N VAL A 98 -0.35 9.84 1.05
CA VAL A 98 1.09 9.87 1.33
C VAL A 98 1.74 8.54 0.94
N LEU A 99 1.15 7.40 1.29
CA LEU A 99 1.65 6.08 0.87
C LEU A 99 1.74 6.00 -0.66
N SER A 100 0.69 6.40 -1.37
CA SER A 100 0.66 6.40 -2.83
C SER A 100 1.74 7.30 -3.44
N GLY A 101 1.97 8.48 -2.86
CA GLY A 101 3.05 9.39 -3.23
C GLY A 101 4.44 8.77 -3.03
N ILE A 102 4.69 8.13 -1.88
CA ILE A 102 5.96 7.45 -1.58
C ILE A 102 6.22 6.33 -2.59
N ILE A 103 5.22 5.47 -2.85
CA ILE A 103 5.35 4.38 -3.83
C ILE A 103 5.62 4.95 -5.22
N GLY A 104 4.89 6.00 -5.63
CA GLY A 104 5.12 6.67 -6.91
C GLY A 104 6.54 7.23 -7.06
N ALA A 105 7.09 7.83 -6.00
CA ALA A 105 8.46 8.33 -5.97
C ALA A 105 9.52 7.21 -6.03
N LEU A 106 9.24 6.03 -5.45
CA LEU A 106 10.12 4.86 -5.56
C LEU A 106 10.09 4.25 -6.96
N LEU A 107 8.89 4.15 -7.55
CA LEU A 107 8.71 3.67 -8.93
C LEU A 107 9.41 4.58 -9.93
N SER A 108 9.37 5.90 -9.75
CA SER A 108 10.05 6.85 -10.64
C SER A 108 11.58 6.70 -10.62
N LYS A 109 12.13 6.14 -9.53
CA LYS A 109 13.55 5.78 -9.39
C LYS A 109 13.89 4.39 -9.93
N GLY A 110 12.94 3.68 -10.55
CA GLY A 110 13.16 2.36 -11.14
C GLY A 110 13.11 1.19 -10.15
N ILE A 111 12.67 1.42 -8.90
CA ILE A 111 12.42 0.34 -7.95
C ILE A 111 11.25 -0.51 -8.46
N SER A 112 11.37 -1.83 -8.37
CA SER A 112 10.32 -2.72 -8.88
C SER A 112 9.03 -2.59 -8.04
N PRO A 113 7.83 -2.80 -8.64
CA PRO A 113 6.53 -2.63 -7.97
C PRO A 113 6.42 -3.28 -6.59
N PHE A 114 6.87 -4.54 -6.48
CA PHE A 114 6.84 -5.26 -5.21
C PHE A 114 7.69 -4.57 -4.13
N PHE A 115 8.93 -4.21 -4.47
CA PHE A 115 9.83 -3.55 -3.52
C PHE A 115 9.40 -2.12 -3.23
N ALA A 116 8.87 -1.40 -4.22
CA ALA A 116 8.30 -0.07 -4.02
C ALA A 116 7.13 -0.11 -3.03
N GLY A 117 6.24 -1.11 -3.15
CA GLY A 117 5.20 -1.37 -2.17
C GLY A 117 5.77 -1.65 -0.78
N CYS A 118 6.69 -2.61 -0.64
CA CYS A 118 7.27 -2.94 0.66
C CYS A 118 7.99 -1.76 1.33
N ILE A 119 8.86 -1.05 0.59
CA ILE A 119 9.63 0.08 1.10
C ILE A 119 8.69 1.25 1.41
N GLY A 120 7.74 1.53 0.52
CA GLY A 120 6.77 2.61 0.70
C GLY A 120 5.90 2.42 1.93
N THR A 121 5.35 1.21 2.11
CA THR A 121 4.56 0.87 3.29
C THR A 121 5.38 0.99 4.59
N PHE A 122 6.64 0.52 4.57
CA PHE A 122 7.54 0.63 5.72
C PHE A 122 7.87 2.09 6.08
N ILE A 123 8.22 2.92 5.08
CA ILE A 123 8.50 4.34 5.27
C ILE A 123 7.28 5.05 5.82
N ASN A 124 6.11 4.83 5.21
CA ASN A 124 4.86 5.45 5.64
C ASN A 124 4.53 5.10 7.11
N GLY A 125 4.74 3.84 7.51
CA GLY A 125 4.48 3.40 8.89
C GLY A 125 5.49 3.95 9.87
N SER A 126 6.76 3.92 9.52
CA SER A 126 7.81 4.45 10.38
C SER A 126 7.66 5.96 10.59
N ALA A 127 7.31 6.69 9.54
CA ALA A 127 7.06 8.12 9.60
C ALA A 127 5.79 8.43 10.41
N GLY A 128 4.72 7.66 10.19
CA GLY A 128 3.48 7.79 10.95
C GLY A 128 3.68 7.52 12.45
N LEU A 129 4.52 6.54 12.80
CA LEU A 129 4.80 6.22 14.20
C LEU A 129 5.51 7.39 14.88
N ARG A 130 6.50 7.97 14.20
CA ARG A 130 7.22 9.15 14.69
C ARG A 130 6.32 10.38 14.84
N ALA A 131 5.42 10.60 13.88
CA ALA A 131 4.44 11.69 13.97
C ALA A 131 3.47 11.45 15.14
N PHE A 132 2.99 10.22 15.33
CA PHE A 132 2.11 9.85 16.43
C PHE A 132 2.81 9.97 17.80
N GLU A 133 4.10 9.66 17.91
CA GLU A 133 4.88 9.89 19.14
C GLU A 133 4.92 11.38 19.53
N LYS A 134 4.92 12.30 18.55
CA LYS A 134 4.98 13.76 18.78
C LYS A 134 3.62 14.38 19.04
N TYR A 135 2.61 13.98 18.29
CA TYR A 135 1.31 14.66 18.22
C TYR A 135 0.14 13.80 18.70
N SER A 136 0.37 12.51 18.95
CA SER A 136 -0.65 11.53 19.33
C SER A 136 -1.86 11.58 18.38
N TYR A 137 -3.08 11.55 18.91
CA TYR A 137 -4.32 11.69 18.16
C TYR A 137 -4.50 13.05 17.45
N GLY A 138 -3.61 14.01 17.68
CA GLY A 138 -3.54 15.28 16.94
C GLY A 138 -2.68 15.23 15.67
N ALA A 139 -2.05 14.09 15.35
CA ALA A 139 -1.20 13.96 14.17
C ALA A 139 -2.00 14.12 12.87
N LEU A 140 -1.44 14.85 11.92
CA LEU A 140 -1.96 15.02 10.56
C LEU A 140 -1.13 14.24 9.54
N ALA A 141 -1.69 14.05 8.34
CA ALA A 141 -0.94 13.44 7.24
C ALA A 141 0.30 14.26 6.84
N THR A 142 0.27 15.58 7.00
CA THR A 142 1.43 16.46 6.77
C THR A 142 2.54 16.25 7.80
N ASP A 143 2.20 15.99 9.06
CA ASP A 143 3.20 15.71 10.09
C ASP A 143 3.96 14.41 9.78
N LEU A 144 3.26 13.42 9.21
CA LEU A 144 3.88 12.20 8.69
C LEU A 144 4.89 12.52 7.57
N ILE A 145 4.53 13.41 6.63
CA ILE A 145 5.43 13.81 5.52
C ILE A 145 6.74 14.38 6.07
N GLU A 146 6.66 15.25 7.07
CA GLU A 146 7.83 15.86 7.73
C GLU A 146 8.74 14.83 8.42
N GLU A 147 8.22 13.66 8.79
CA GLU A 147 8.99 12.57 9.39
C GLU A 147 9.70 11.67 8.37
N ILE A 148 9.33 11.70 7.09
CA ILE A 148 9.90 10.83 6.04
C ILE A 148 11.43 10.99 5.92
N PRO A 149 12.01 12.21 5.86
CA PRO A 149 13.47 12.38 5.74
C PRO A 149 14.25 11.75 6.90
N TYR A 150 13.70 11.75 8.12
CA TYR A 150 14.33 11.15 9.29
C TYR A 150 14.34 9.62 9.23
N VAL A 151 13.25 9.02 8.73
CA VAL A 151 13.20 7.58 8.45
C VAL A 151 14.25 7.24 7.39
N LEU A 152 14.29 7.97 6.28
CA LEU A 152 15.25 7.73 5.21
C LEU A 152 16.70 7.83 5.71
N LYS A 153 17.05 8.89 6.45
CA LYS A 153 18.38 9.08 7.04
C LYS A 153 18.82 7.93 7.97
N LYS A 154 17.87 7.25 8.60
CA LYS A 154 18.17 6.13 9.50
C LYS A 154 18.52 4.84 8.76
N TYR A 155 17.98 4.64 7.56
CA TYR A 155 18.04 3.36 6.83
C TYR A 155 18.79 3.44 5.49
N LEU A 156 19.20 4.64 5.05
CA LEU A 156 20.11 4.89 3.94
C LEU A 156 21.48 5.32 4.48
#